data_AF-A0A225VJR2-F1
#
_entry.id   AF-A0A225VJR2-F1
#
_cell.length_a   1.000
_cell.length_b   1.000
_cell.length_c   1.000
_cell.angle_alpha   90.00
_cell.angle_beta   90.00
_cell.angle_gamma   90.00
#
_symmetry.space_group_name_H-M   'P 1'
#
loop_
_entity.id
_entity.type
_entity.pdbx_description
1 polymer ?
#
loop_
_entity_poly.entity_id
_entity_poly.type
_entity_poly.pdbx_seq_one_letter_code
_entity_poly.pdbx_strand_id
1 'polypeptide(L)'
;GLDKRLKVKNATRPASIPRGTFTFSRSVAIPTMLMFHWWDRKPVHYLCTGAVMTPSSIERKVKQIGPITVPCPAAVNNYQNWMGGVDVHDQLRLQAYSLQTSTKFKKYYKRLFLGFIDLVLVNAYISHTEALKIAGTPSMKRREWYGILQNQLLQLKAEDFTGVVATPPATTAKRKRTPRMTHVLEQNEDWVTVANVQKRRQRSCKVCALLRTDRKKKSYATNRQRSCKVCALLRTDRKKKSYATTFFCERCSIDDAKCWLCNKIRREYKGVAKTCFEIWHDDFDAGQTIPANLGKRVVLRRPGQEAGKRKKTRRELQLRGDEADDEAE
;
A
#
# COMPACT_ATOMS: atom_id res chain seq x y z
N GLY A 1 -16.68 3.91 38.91
CA GLY A 1 -15.40 4.53 38.51
C GLY A 1 -14.24 3.82 39.17
N LEU A 2 -13.00 4.06 38.73
CA LEU A 2 -11.79 3.43 39.29
C LEU A 2 -11.61 3.75 40.79
N ASP A 3 -11.33 2.75 41.62
CA ASP A 3 -11.06 2.97 43.05
C ASP A 3 -9.90 3.96 43.23
N LYS A 4 -10.14 5.00 44.03
CA LYS A 4 -9.16 6.05 44.35
C LYS A 4 -7.91 5.46 45.02
N ARG A 5 -8.03 4.34 45.74
CA ARG A 5 -6.91 3.66 46.41
C ARG A 5 -5.89 3.08 45.45
N LEU A 6 -6.31 2.74 44.22
CA LEU A 6 -5.43 2.21 43.18
C LEU A 6 -4.87 3.29 42.25
N LYS A 7 -5.24 4.56 42.47
CA LYS A 7 -4.67 5.68 41.72
C LYS A 7 -3.28 6.00 42.26
N VAL A 8 -2.28 5.47 41.57
CA VAL A 8 -0.87 5.78 41.84
C VAL A 8 -0.52 7.12 41.17
N LYS A 9 -0.17 8.13 41.97
CA LYS A 9 0.29 9.44 41.48
C LYS A 9 1.78 9.46 41.11
N ASN A 10 2.55 8.53 41.66
CA ASN A 10 4.00 8.53 41.55
C ASN A 10 4.45 7.68 40.36
N ALA A 11 5.30 8.23 39.49
CA ALA A 11 5.82 7.52 38.33
C ALA A 11 6.79 6.38 38.70
N THR A 12 7.37 6.41 39.89
CA THR A 12 8.35 5.45 40.42
C THR A 12 8.01 5.04 41.84
N ARG A 13 8.50 3.87 42.26
CA ARG A 13 8.33 3.37 43.63
C ARG A 13 9.02 4.32 44.63
N PRO A 14 8.30 4.87 45.64
CA PRO A 14 8.91 5.60 46.75
C PRO A 14 9.88 4.73 47.54
N ALA A 15 10.95 5.31 48.09
CA ALA A 15 11.92 4.57 48.90
C ALA A 15 11.30 3.92 50.15
N SER A 16 10.26 4.56 50.72
CA SER A 16 9.52 4.07 51.88
C SER A 16 8.65 2.84 51.63
N ILE A 17 8.31 2.53 50.37
CA ILE A 17 7.46 1.38 50.03
C ILE A 17 8.38 0.22 49.63
N PRO A 18 8.39 -0.91 50.34
CA PRO A 18 9.18 -2.07 49.95
C PRO A 18 8.86 -2.54 48.52
N ARG A 19 9.86 -3.10 47.84
CA ARG A 19 9.63 -3.69 46.52
C ARG A 19 8.79 -4.96 46.68
N GLY A 20 7.80 -5.13 45.81
CA GLY A 20 6.87 -6.25 45.84
C GLY A 20 5.55 -5.97 46.56
N THR A 21 5.44 -4.84 47.27
CA THR A 21 4.17 -4.40 47.86
C THR A 21 3.11 -4.22 46.78
N PHE A 22 1.88 -4.62 47.07
CA PHE A 22 0.73 -4.43 46.18
C PHE A 22 -0.48 -3.96 46.95
N THR A 23 -1.40 -3.31 46.24
CA THR A 23 -2.76 -3.05 46.74
C THR A 23 -3.76 -3.42 45.68
N PHE A 24 -4.94 -3.88 46.07
CA PHE A 24 -5.97 -4.35 45.16
C PHE A 24 -7.36 -3.83 45.56
N SER A 25 -8.26 -3.82 44.58
CA SER A 25 -9.68 -3.56 44.74
C SER A 25 -10.44 -4.56 43.89
N ARG A 26 -11.59 -4.98 44.39
CA ARG A 26 -12.54 -5.82 43.67
C ARG A 26 -13.62 -4.94 43.06
N SER A 27 -14.14 -5.33 41.90
CA SER A 27 -15.31 -4.66 41.33
C SER A 27 -16.55 -4.99 42.14
N VAL A 28 -17.36 -3.97 42.42
CA VAL A 28 -18.66 -4.13 43.11
C VAL A 28 -19.68 -4.79 42.19
N ALA A 29 -19.66 -4.47 40.90
CA ALA A 29 -20.60 -5.02 39.92
C ALA A 29 -20.24 -6.43 39.44
N ILE A 30 -18.94 -6.78 39.45
CA ILE A 30 -18.43 -8.08 38.98
C ILE A 30 -17.45 -8.60 40.03
N PRO A 31 -17.90 -9.40 41.03
CA PRO A 31 -17.05 -9.84 42.14
C PRO A 31 -15.81 -10.64 41.72
N THR A 32 -15.87 -11.30 40.56
CA THR A 32 -14.73 -12.05 40.00
C THR A 32 -13.68 -11.15 39.37
N MET A 33 -13.99 -9.88 39.09
CA MET A 33 -13.05 -8.93 38.52
C MET A 33 -12.31 -8.18 39.63
N LEU A 34 -10.98 -8.20 39.56
CA LEU A 34 -10.09 -7.52 40.48
C LEU A 34 -9.08 -6.67 39.70
N MET A 35 -8.71 -5.54 40.29
CA MET A 35 -7.62 -4.72 39.81
C MET A 35 -6.62 -4.55 40.93
N PHE A 36 -5.33 -4.61 40.62
CA PHE A 36 -4.28 -4.33 41.58
C PHE A 36 -3.13 -3.59 40.94
N HIS A 37 -2.34 -2.91 41.75
CA HIS A 37 -1.03 -2.44 41.34
C HIS A 37 0.05 -3.09 42.19
N TRP A 38 1.16 -3.40 41.55
CA TRP A 38 2.33 -4.04 42.15
C TRP A 38 3.56 -3.15 41.98
N TRP A 39 4.31 -2.97 43.07
CA TRP A 39 5.46 -2.07 43.12
C TRP A 39 6.76 -2.77 42.76
N ASP A 40 7.23 -2.57 41.52
CA ASP A 40 8.58 -2.94 41.11
C ASP A 40 9.52 -1.71 41.18
N ARG A 41 10.27 -1.39 40.12
CA ARG A 41 10.91 -0.06 39.98
C ARG A 41 9.86 1.04 39.70
N LYS A 42 8.83 0.67 38.94
CA LYS A 42 7.68 1.48 38.55
C LYS A 42 6.41 0.74 38.97
N PRO A 43 5.28 1.43 39.19
CA PRO A 43 4.01 0.76 39.45
C PRO A 43 3.58 -0.01 38.20
N VAL A 44 3.17 -1.27 38.39
CA VAL A 44 2.59 -2.11 37.33
C VAL A 44 1.14 -2.39 37.68
N HIS A 45 0.23 -2.05 36.79
CA HIS A 45 -1.20 -2.23 36.99
C HIS A 45 -1.70 -3.49 36.28
N TYR A 46 -2.48 -4.29 36.99
CA TYR A 46 -3.07 -5.52 36.49
C TYR A 46 -4.59 -5.46 36.67
N LEU A 47 -5.29 -5.92 35.65
CA LEU A 47 -6.73 -6.18 35.69
C LEU A 47 -6.91 -7.67 35.41
N CYS A 48 -7.60 -8.37 36.31
CA CYS A 48 -7.77 -9.82 36.22
C CYS A 48 -9.23 -10.19 36.51
N THR A 49 -9.72 -11.22 35.83
CA THR A 49 -11.01 -11.84 36.09
C THR A 49 -10.81 -13.27 36.53
N GLY A 50 -11.37 -13.67 37.66
CA GLY A 50 -11.24 -15.03 38.21
C GLY A 50 -9.87 -15.34 38.83
N ALA A 51 -8.97 -14.36 38.97
CA ALA A 51 -7.68 -14.57 39.60
C ALA A 51 -7.81 -14.61 41.13
N VAL A 52 -7.09 -15.54 41.75
CA VAL A 52 -6.96 -15.60 43.21
C VAL A 52 -5.71 -14.80 43.62
N MET A 53 -5.85 -13.92 44.60
CA MET A 53 -4.74 -13.12 45.14
C MET A 53 -3.91 -13.93 46.14
N THR A 54 -3.44 -15.10 45.73
CA THR A 54 -2.52 -15.91 46.55
C THR A 54 -1.14 -15.28 46.58
N PRO A 55 -0.44 -15.32 47.73
CA PRO A 55 0.94 -14.86 47.82
C PRO A 55 1.84 -15.75 46.97
N SER A 56 2.78 -15.13 46.28
CA SER A 56 3.79 -15.80 45.46
C SER A 56 5.08 -14.96 45.47
N SER A 57 6.09 -15.42 44.75
CA SER A 57 7.34 -14.71 44.57
C SER A 57 7.83 -14.85 43.14
N ILE A 58 8.59 -13.86 42.68
CA ILE A 58 9.20 -13.83 41.36
C ILE A 58 10.67 -13.45 41.45
N GLU A 59 11.52 -14.17 40.73
CA GLU A 59 12.93 -13.81 40.59
C GLU A 59 13.09 -12.63 39.63
N ARG A 60 13.78 -11.59 40.09
CA ARG A 60 14.05 -10.37 39.32
C ARG A 60 15.55 -10.15 39.26
N LYS A 61 16.10 -10.09 38.06
CA LYS A 61 17.50 -9.66 37.85
C LYS A 61 17.59 -8.15 37.94
N VAL A 62 18.30 -7.67 38.95
CA VAL A 62 18.52 -6.24 39.17
C VAL A 62 19.92 -5.89 38.73
N LYS A 63 20.02 -4.84 37.92
CA LYS A 63 21.31 -4.33 37.45
C LYS A 63 22.23 -4.08 38.66
N GLN A 64 23.46 -4.57 38.60
CA GLN A 64 24.50 -4.48 39.64
C GLN A 64 24.28 -5.30 40.92
N ILE A 65 23.05 -5.69 41.27
CA ILE A 65 22.76 -6.46 42.50
C ILE A 65 22.63 -7.97 42.22
N GLY A 66 22.24 -8.34 40.99
CA GLY A 66 22.02 -9.74 40.62
C GLY A 66 20.56 -10.18 40.83
N PRO A 67 20.29 -11.50 40.89
CA PRO A 67 18.95 -12.02 41.09
C PRO A 67 18.46 -11.74 42.51
N ILE A 68 17.25 -11.19 42.64
CA ILE A 68 16.56 -11.03 43.92
C ILE A 68 15.18 -11.67 43.84
N THR A 69 14.70 -12.19 44.96
CA THR A 69 13.33 -12.71 45.09
C THR A 69 12.42 -11.60 45.56
N VAL A 70 11.38 -11.30 44.79
CA VAL A 70 10.41 -10.23 45.11
C VAL A 70 9.04 -10.85 45.37
N PRO A 71 8.36 -10.50 46.48
CA PRO A 71 7.00 -10.97 46.71
C PRO A 71 6.04 -10.36 45.67
N CYS A 72 5.12 -11.17 45.18
CA CYS A 72 4.12 -10.75 44.22
C CYS A 72 2.82 -11.58 44.38
N PRO A 73 1.67 -11.06 43.94
CA PRO A 73 0.49 -11.88 43.76
C PRO A 73 0.73 -12.97 42.71
N ALA A 74 0.18 -14.18 42.89
CA ALA A 74 0.27 -15.26 41.91
C ALA A 74 -0.24 -14.86 40.52
N ALA A 75 -1.17 -13.90 40.44
CA ALA A 75 -1.62 -13.30 39.19
C ALA A 75 -0.48 -12.72 38.34
N VAL A 76 0.57 -12.17 38.98
CA VAL A 76 1.78 -11.66 38.28
C VAL A 76 2.55 -12.81 37.65
N ASN A 77 2.74 -13.92 38.37
CA ASN A 77 3.42 -15.10 37.86
C ASN A 77 2.63 -15.76 36.72
N ASN A 78 1.30 -15.89 36.88
CA ASN A 78 0.44 -16.36 35.82
C ASN A 78 0.58 -15.50 34.56
N TYR A 79 0.50 -14.17 34.71
CA TYR A 79 0.70 -13.28 33.57
C TYR A 79 2.08 -13.48 32.92
N GLN A 80 3.15 -13.53 33.69
CA GLN A 80 4.51 -13.68 33.18
C GLN A 80 4.72 -15.01 32.44
N ASN A 81 4.12 -16.09 32.94
CA ASN A 81 4.22 -17.43 32.34
C ASN A 81 3.47 -17.53 31.01
N TRP A 82 2.38 -16.78 30.83
CA TRP A 82 1.48 -16.93 29.68
C TRP A 82 1.52 -15.76 28.68
N MET A 83 1.99 -14.56 29.05
CA MET A 83 1.98 -13.37 28.19
C MET A 83 2.81 -13.52 26.91
N GLY A 84 3.80 -14.40 26.91
CA GLY A 84 4.74 -14.58 25.80
C GLY A 84 4.23 -15.46 24.65
N GLY A 85 3.02 -16.03 24.73
CA GLY A 85 2.56 -16.99 23.73
C GLY A 85 2.58 -16.46 22.29
N VAL A 86 2.16 -15.21 22.08
CA VAL A 86 2.15 -14.56 20.76
C VAL A 86 3.58 -14.28 20.27
N ASP A 87 4.43 -13.75 21.14
CA ASP A 87 5.82 -13.41 20.78
C ASP A 87 6.64 -14.67 20.49
N VAL A 88 6.45 -15.74 21.26
CA VAL A 88 7.10 -17.05 21.03
C VAL A 88 6.61 -17.65 19.72
N HIS A 89 5.31 -17.57 19.42
CA HIS A 89 4.78 -18.02 18.14
C HIS A 89 5.36 -17.22 16.97
N ASP A 90 5.38 -15.89 17.06
CA ASP A 90 5.96 -15.04 16.02
C ASP A 90 7.47 -15.27 15.86
N GLN A 91 8.18 -15.53 16.97
CA GLN A 91 9.58 -15.92 16.95
C GLN A 91 9.78 -17.26 16.21
N LEU A 92 8.96 -18.28 16.50
CA LEU A 92 9.00 -19.55 15.78
C LEU A 92 8.74 -19.36 14.28
N ARG A 93 7.79 -18.48 13.94
CA ARG A 93 7.38 -18.16 12.57
C ARG A 93 8.45 -17.42 11.77
N LEU A 94 9.07 -16.38 12.35
CA LEU A 94 10.02 -15.48 11.68
C LEU A 94 11.49 -15.96 11.70
N GLN A 95 11.78 -17.09 12.35
CA GLN A 95 13.12 -17.69 12.44
C GLN A 95 13.58 -18.35 11.12
N ALA A 96 14.54 -19.28 11.21
CA ALA A 96 15.32 -19.89 10.13
C ALA A 96 14.55 -20.50 8.93
N TYR A 97 13.23 -20.60 8.97
CA TYR A 97 12.41 -21.22 7.92
C TYR A 97 11.25 -20.33 7.42
N SER A 98 11.28 -19.03 7.73
CA SER A 98 10.22 -18.09 7.34
C SER A 98 10.20 -17.84 5.83
N LEU A 99 9.12 -18.26 5.17
CA LEU A 99 8.83 -17.98 3.76
C LEU A 99 8.56 -16.49 3.53
N GLN A 100 7.90 -15.82 4.49
CA GLN A 100 7.61 -14.39 4.41
C GLN A 100 8.87 -13.52 4.31
N THR A 101 9.99 -13.97 4.88
CA THR A 101 11.27 -13.24 4.87
C THR A 101 12.24 -13.76 3.80
N SER A 102 12.05 -14.97 3.29
CA SER A 102 12.96 -15.56 2.30
C SER A 102 12.88 -14.91 0.92
N THR A 103 11.71 -14.36 0.56
CA THR A 103 11.47 -13.83 -0.80
C THR A 103 10.90 -12.40 -0.77
N LYS A 104 11.37 -11.57 -1.71
CA LYS A 104 10.89 -10.19 -1.88
C LYS A 104 9.95 -10.08 -3.07
N PHE A 105 8.69 -9.73 -2.82
CA PHE A 105 7.71 -9.46 -3.88
C PHE A 105 7.39 -7.98 -4.03
N LYS A 106 7.14 -7.53 -5.26
CA LYS A 106 6.68 -6.15 -5.56
C LYS A 106 5.31 -5.82 -4.97
N LYS A 107 4.47 -6.84 -4.74
CA LYS A 107 3.09 -6.68 -4.25
C LYS A 107 2.98 -7.22 -2.83
N TYR A 108 2.48 -6.41 -1.90
CA TYR A 108 2.45 -6.73 -0.46
C TYR A 108 1.64 -7.99 -0.13
N TYR A 109 0.56 -8.27 -0.86
CA TYR A 109 -0.32 -9.40 -0.56
C TYR A 109 0.37 -10.76 -0.76
N LYS A 110 1.38 -10.86 -1.63
CA LYS A 110 2.16 -12.09 -1.80
C LYS A 110 2.96 -12.40 -0.53
N ARG A 111 3.54 -11.36 0.07
CA ARG A 111 4.25 -11.47 1.36
C ARG A 111 3.28 -11.82 2.50
N LEU A 112 2.08 -11.23 2.50
CA LEU A 112 1.04 -11.57 3.47
C LEU A 112 0.61 -13.04 3.34
N PHE A 113 0.41 -13.53 2.11
CA PHE A 113 0.08 -14.92 1.84
C PHE A 113 1.15 -15.88 2.39
N LEU A 114 2.44 -15.62 2.12
CA LEU A 114 3.51 -16.44 2.70
C LEU A 114 3.54 -16.38 4.23
N GLY A 115 3.21 -15.25 4.84
CA GLY A 115 3.05 -15.14 6.29
C GLY A 115 1.94 -16.02 6.86
N PHE A 116 0.85 -16.25 6.10
CA PHE A 116 -0.18 -17.23 6.47
C PHE A 116 0.31 -18.67 6.33
N ILE A 117 1.10 -18.98 5.30
CA ILE A 117 1.71 -20.31 5.18
C ILE A 117 2.67 -20.57 6.35
N ASP A 118 3.51 -19.60 6.73
CA ASP A 118 4.39 -19.73 7.89
C ASP A 118 3.60 -19.99 9.18
N LEU A 119 2.46 -19.30 9.37
CA LEU A 119 1.55 -19.54 10.49
C LEU A 119 0.98 -20.96 10.49
N VAL A 120 0.52 -21.45 9.32
CA VAL A 120 -0.02 -22.81 9.17
C VAL A 120 1.05 -23.86 9.45
N LEU A 121 2.27 -23.68 8.95
CA LEU A 121 3.38 -24.61 9.17
C LEU A 121 3.76 -24.73 10.65
N VAL A 122 3.82 -23.59 11.36
CA VAL A 122 4.07 -23.59 12.81
C VAL A 122 2.94 -24.29 13.56
N ASN A 123 1.68 -23.99 13.22
CA ASN A 123 0.53 -24.62 13.88
C ASN A 123 0.49 -26.13 13.63
N ALA A 124 0.74 -26.58 12.41
CA ALA A 124 0.78 -27.99 12.06
C ALA A 124 1.91 -28.72 12.80
N TYR A 125 3.09 -28.09 12.95
CA TYR A 125 4.16 -28.64 13.76
C TYR A 125 3.76 -28.76 15.24
N ILE A 126 3.14 -27.72 15.82
CA ILE A 126 2.65 -27.76 17.20
C ILE A 126 1.65 -28.91 17.38
N SER A 127 0.67 -29.04 16.49
CA SER A 127 -0.31 -30.14 16.51
C SER A 127 0.36 -31.51 16.43
N HIS A 128 1.34 -31.68 15.54
CA HIS A 128 2.12 -32.90 15.46
C HIS A 128 2.87 -33.21 16.76
N THR A 129 3.55 -32.21 17.35
CA THR A 129 4.27 -32.42 18.62
C THR A 129 3.33 -32.78 19.75
N GLU A 130 2.14 -32.17 19.81
CA GLU A 130 1.17 -32.45 20.86
C GLU A 130 0.54 -33.83 20.70
N ALA A 131 0.23 -34.24 19.46
CA ALA A 131 -0.24 -35.59 19.17
C ALA A 131 0.77 -36.67 19.58
N LEU A 132 2.07 -36.46 19.30
CA LEU A 132 3.12 -37.40 19.70
C LEU A 132 3.32 -37.46 21.22
N LYS A 133 3.21 -36.33 21.92
CA LYS A 133 3.23 -36.30 23.40
C LYS A 133 2.08 -37.11 23.98
N ILE A 134 0.86 -36.94 23.45
CA ILE A 134 -0.31 -37.72 23.89
C ILE A 134 -0.10 -39.21 23.66
N ALA A 135 0.53 -39.58 22.53
CA ALA A 135 0.89 -40.95 22.22
C ALA A 135 2.12 -41.50 22.98
N GLY A 136 2.79 -40.68 23.81
CA GLY A 136 3.99 -41.09 24.56
C GLY A 136 5.23 -41.33 23.69
N THR A 137 5.27 -40.77 22.48
CA THR A 137 6.34 -40.98 21.50
C THR A 137 7.25 -39.75 21.38
N PRO A 138 8.55 -39.92 21.09
CA PRO A 138 9.47 -38.80 20.97
C PRO A 138 9.14 -37.94 19.74
N SER A 139 9.07 -36.62 19.94
CA SER A 139 8.76 -35.68 18.86
C SER A 139 9.96 -35.43 17.95
N MET A 140 9.75 -35.46 16.64
CA MET A 140 10.77 -35.09 15.66
C MET A 140 11.19 -33.61 15.75
N LYS A 141 12.45 -33.33 15.40
CA LYS A 141 12.95 -31.95 15.31
C LYS A 141 12.23 -31.21 14.18
N ARG A 142 11.92 -29.92 14.39
CA ARG A 142 11.19 -29.08 13.42
C ARG A 142 11.75 -29.13 11.99
N ARG A 143 13.08 -29.10 11.82
CA ARG A 143 13.75 -29.15 10.51
C ARG A 143 13.40 -30.43 9.75
N GLU A 144 13.49 -31.56 10.44
CA GLU A 144 13.25 -32.89 9.89
C GLU A 144 11.77 -33.05 9.54
N TRP A 145 10.88 -32.60 10.43
CA TRP A 145 9.45 -32.58 10.16
C TRP A 145 9.10 -31.73 8.92
N TYR A 146 9.70 -30.55 8.76
CA TYR A 146 9.52 -29.72 7.54
C TYR A 146 10.05 -30.42 6.28
N GLY A 147 11.16 -31.14 6.36
CA GLY A 147 11.69 -31.92 5.22
C GLY A 147 10.75 -33.04 4.79
N ILE A 148 10.21 -33.80 5.75
CA ILE A 148 9.21 -34.84 5.48
C ILE A 148 7.94 -34.23 4.87
N LEU A 149 7.42 -33.16 5.47
CA LEU A 149 6.24 -32.46 4.96
C LEU A 149 6.45 -31.95 3.54
N GLN A 150 7.61 -31.35 3.26
CA GLN A 150 7.94 -30.88 1.92
C GLN A 150 7.92 -32.03 0.90
N ASN A 151 8.52 -33.17 1.22
CA ASN A 151 8.53 -34.33 0.35
C ASN A 151 7.12 -34.89 0.11
N GLN A 152 6.29 -34.96 1.15
CA GLN A 152 4.89 -35.38 1.04
C GLN A 152 4.09 -34.44 0.15
N LEU A 153 4.24 -33.12 0.33
CA LEU A 153 3.56 -32.12 -0.50
C LEU A 153 3.98 -32.18 -1.97
N LEU A 154 5.23 -32.55 -2.27
CA LEU A 154 5.73 -32.73 -3.63
C LEU A 154 5.23 -34.01 -4.31
N GLN A 155 4.83 -35.01 -3.52
CA GLN A 155 4.31 -36.29 -4.01
C GLN A 155 2.80 -36.26 -4.29
N LEU A 156 2.09 -35.19 -3.89
CA LEU A 156 0.66 -35.06 -4.10
C LEU A 156 0.31 -35.02 -5.60
N LYS A 157 -0.64 -35.87 -5.99
CA LYS A 157 -1.22 -35.95 -7.33
C LYS A 157 -2.61 -35.32 -7.34
N ALA A 158 -3.14 -35.04 -8.53
CA ALA A 158 -4.50 -34.52 -8.70
C ALA A 158 -5.56 -35.47 -8.09
N GLU A 159 -5.29 -36.78 -8.11
CA GLU A 159 -6.10 -37.83 -7.51
C GLU A 159 -6.29 -37.65 -6.00
N ASP A 160 -5.26 -37.19 -5.27
CA ASP A 160 -5.30 -37.00 -3.81
C ASP A 160 -6.25 -35.87 -3.38
N PHE A 161 -6.67 -35.02 -4.32
CA PHE A 161 -7.64 -33.95 -4.11
C PHE A 161 -9.06 -34.35 -4.55
N THR A 162 -9.26 -35.55 -5.09
CA THR A 162 -10.58 -36.04 -5.47
C THR A 162 -11.36 -36.44 -4.20
N GLY A 163 -12.57 -35.89 -4.03
CA GLY A 163 -13.39 -36.14 -2.83
C GLY A 163 -13.31 -35.07 -1.74
N VAL A 164 -12.35 -34.13 -1.81
CA VAL A 164 -12.53 -32.84 -1.12
C VAL A 164 -13.61 -32.12 -1.89
N VAL A 165 -14.83 -32.10 -1.37
CA VAL A 165 -15.86 -31.15 -1.81
C VAL A 165 -15.26 -29.79 -1.49
N ALA A 166 -14.50 -29.23 -2.43
CA ALA A 166 -14.23 -27.81 -2.47
C ALA A 166 -15.61 -27.19 -2.24
N THR A 167 -15.77 -26.42 -1.15
CA THR A 167 -16.96 -25.60 -0.95
C THR A 167 -17.28 -25.05 -2.32
N PRO A 168 -18.40 -25.49 -2.96
CA PRO A 168 -18.58 -25.33 -4.39
C PRO A 168 -18.25 -23.89 -4.68
N PRO A 169 -17.22 -23.59 -5.50
CA PRO A 169 -16.62 -22.27 -5.57
C PRO A 169 -17.77 -21.33 -5.75
N ALA A 170 -18.09 -20.56 -4.69
CA ALA A 170 -19.42 -19.96 -4.49
C ALA A 170 -19.85 -19.46 -5.84
N THR A 171 -20.82 -20.16 -6.47
CA THR A 171 -20.88 -20.30 -7.94
C THR A 171 -20.23 -19.09 -8.53
N THR A 172 -19.11 -19.25 -9.22
CA THR A 172 -18.81 -18.28 -10.27
C THR A 172 -19.98 -18.46 -11.23
N ALA A 173 -21.14 -17.90 -10.88
CA ALA A 173 -21.93 -17.09 -11.75
C ALA A 173 -20.85 -16.40 -12.55
N LYS A 174 -20.59 -17.00 -13.73
CA LYS A 174 -19.93 -16.34 -14.83
C LYS A 174 -20.54 -14.98 -14.71
N ARG A 175 -19.79 -13.99 -14.21
CA ARG A 175 -20.30 -12.64 -14.09
C ARG A 175 -20.78 -12.43 -15.50
N LYS A 176 -22.10 -12.50 -15.73
CA LYS A 176 -22.69 -12.21 -17.03
C LYS A 176 -22.00 -10.89 -17.30
N ARG A 177 -21.13 -10.86 -18.32
CA ARG A 177 -20.44 -9.63 -18.67
C ARG A 177 -21.57 -8.65 -18.73
N THR A 178 -21.59 -7.74 -17.75
CA THR A 178 -22.68 -6.79 -17.62
C THR A 178 -22.79 -6.20 -19.00
N PRO A 179 -23.96 -6.26 -19.66
CA PRO A 179 -24.10 -5.74 -21.01
C PRO A 179 -23.46 -4.38 -20.99
N ARG A 180 -22.51 -4.15 -21.92
CA ARG A 180 -21.70 -2.94 -21.96
C ARG A 180 -22.67 -1.78 -21.87
N MET A 181 -22.77 -1.19 -20.69
CA MET A 181 -23.78 -0.16 -20.50
C MET A 181 -23.35 0.99 -21.40
N THR A 182 -24.16 1.26 -22.40
CA THR A 182 -24.04 2.43 -23.29
C THR A 182 -24.47 3.66 -22.49
N HIS A 183 -23.70 3.99 -21.46
CA HIS A 183 -23.88 5.24 -20.74
C HIS A 183 -23.15 6.35 -21.49
N VAL A 184 -23.89 7.41 -21.81
CA VAL A 184 -23.34 8.65 -22.34
C VAL A 184 -22.82 9.48 -21.17
N LEU A 185 -21.68 10.15 -21.36
CA LEU A 185 -21.13 11.07 -20.37
C LEU A 185 -22.01 12.31 -20.27
N GLU A 186 -22.74 12.44 -19.16
CA GLU A 186 -23.50 13.65 -18.85
C GLU A 186 -22.66 14.64 -18.03
N GLN A 187 -22.86 15.93 -18.30
CA GLN A 187 -22.12 17.00 -17.66
C GLN A 187 -22.85 17.42 -16.37
N ASN A 188 -22.13 17.40 -15.24
CA ASN A 188 -22.66 17.89 -13.96
C ASN A 188 -22.73 19.44 -13.98
N GLU A 189 -23.88 19.98 -13.60
CA GLU A 189 -24.21 21.41 -13.53
C GLU A 189 -23.90 22.05 -12.16
N ASP A 190 -23.15 21.39 -11.29
CA ASP A 190 -22.66 21.96 -10.02
C ASP A 190 -21.73 23.18 -10.27
N TRP A 191 -22.16 24.39 -9.87
CA TRP A 191 -21.36 25.62 -9.93
C TRP A 191 -20.80 26.05 -8.57
N VAL A 192 -19.63 26.66 -8.57
CA VAL A 192 -19.00 27.29 -7.39
C VAL A 192 -18.42 28.64 -7.77
N THR A 193 -18.66 29.65 -6.95
CA THR A 193 -18.05 30.97 -7.13
C THR A 193 -16.69 31.03 -6.44
N VAL A 194 -15.64 31.28 -7.21
CA VAL A 194 -14.27 31.47 -6.67
C VAL A 194 -13.71 32.78 -7.22
N ALA A 195 -13.44 33.73 -6.32
CA ALA A 195 -12.97 35.07 -6.66
C ALA A 195 -13.88 35.78 -7.69
N ASN A 196 -15.18 35.87 -7.38
CA ASN A 196 -16.23 36.52 -8.21
C ASN A 196 -16.40 35.95 -9.62
N VAL A 197 -15.85 34.77 -9.91
CA VAL A 197 -16.05 34.05 -11.17
C VAL A 197 -16.74 32.73 -10.87
N GLN A 198 -17.93 32.52 -11.47
CA GLN A 198 -18.62 31.25 -11.42
C GLN A 198 -17.85 30.21 -12.25
N LYS A 199 -17.51 29.08 -11.62
CA LYS A 199 -16.83 27.96 -12.27
C LYS A 199 -17.51 26.66 -11.88
N ARG A 200 -17.70 25.78 -12.86
CA ARG A 200 -18.22 24.43 -12.60
C ARG A 200 -17.26 23.64 -11.72
N ARG A 201 -17.81 22.89 -10.76
CA ARG A 201 -17.06 22.13 -9.76
C ARG A 201 -16.38 20.93 -10.42
N GLN A 202 -15.07 21.00 -10.59
CA GLN A 202 -14.31 19.89 -11.15
C GLN A 202 -13.96 18.86 -10.06
N ARG A 203 -14.38 17.60 -10.26
CA ARG A 203 -14.03 16.47 -9.39
C ARG A 203 -12.92 15.65 -10.03
N SER A 204 -12.11 14.99 -9.21
CA SER A 204 -11.03 14.13 -9.71
C SER A 204 -11.60 12.88 -10.38
N CYS A 205 -11.12 12.56 -11.59
CA CYS A 205 -11.44 11.31 -12.27
C CYS A 205 -11.02 10.11 -11.41
N LYS A 206 -11.94 9.17 -11.20
CA LYS A 206 -11.71 7.98 -10.36
C LYS A 206 -10.61 7.08 -10.93
N VAL A 207 -10.59 6.89 -12.26
CA VAL A 207 -9.58 6.08 -12.95
C VAL A 207 -8.19 6.72 -12.84
N CYS A 208 -8.07 8.03 -13.11
CA CYS A 208 -6.80 8.74 -13.00
C CYS A 208 -6.30 8.83 -11.55
N ALA A 209 -7.20 8.86 -10.55
CA ALA A 209 -6.83 8.80 -9.15
C ALA A 209 -6.25 7.43 -8.75
N LEU A 210 -6.79 6.34 -9.32
CA LEU A 210 -6.32 4.98 -9.09
C LEU A 210 -5.00 4.67 -9.80
N LEU A 211 -4.78 5.23 -10.99
CA LEU A 211 -3.59 4.98 -11.81
C LEU A 211 -2.40 5.90 -11.49
N ARG A 212 -2.42 6.66 -10.39
CA ARG A 212 -1.28 7.53 -10.03
C ARG A 212 -0.08 6.69 -9.60
N THR A 213 1.05 6.90 -10.28
CA THR A 213 2.33 6.28 -9.96
C THR A 213 3.03 6.92 -8.76
N ASP A 214 2.67 8.15 -8.41
CA ASP A 214 3.31 8.91 -7.34
C ASP A 214 2.26 9.52 -6.38
N ARG A 215 2.18 8.95 -5.16
CA ARG A 215 1.14 9.29 -4.16
C ARG A 215 1.36 10.65 -3.49
N LYS A 216 2.57 11.24 -3.57
CA LYS A 216 2.89 12.54 -2.95
C LYS A 216 2.47 13.73 -3.83
N LYS A 217 2.21 13.52 -5.12
CA LYS A 217 1.70 14.57 -6.00
C LYS A 217 0.20 14.73 -5.75
N LYS A 218 -0.20 15.93 -5.28
CA LYS A 218 -1.62 16.29 -5.17
C LYS A 218 -2.30 15.96 -6.50
N SER A 219 -3.45 15.34 -6.37
CA SER A 219 -4.39 15.02 -7.45
C SER A 219 -4.61 16.16 -8.43
N TYR A 220 -4.52 17.35 -7.88
CA TYR A 220 -4.50 18.64 -8.53
C TYR A 220 -3.09 18.93 -9.05
N ALA A 221 -2.59 18.11 -9.99
CA ALA A 221 -2.14 18.78 -11.19
C ALA A 221 -3.43 19.40 -11.71
N THR A 222 -3.62 20.69 -11.43
CA THR A 222 -4.55 21.51 -12.21
C THR A 222 -4.40 21.01 -13.64
N ASN A 223 -5.51 20.63 -14.27
CA ASN A 223 -5.52 20.38 -15.68
C ASN A 223 -5.10 21.72 -16.29
N ARG A 224 -3.78 21.94 -16.37
CA ARG A 224 -3.16 23.25 -16.58
C ARG A 224 -3.38 23.42 -18.05
N GLN A 225 -4.59 23.88 -18.39
CA GLN A 225 -5.10 24.08 -19.72
C GLN A 225 -3.97 24.72 -20.53
N ARG A 226 -3.26 23.89 -21.31
CA ARG A 226 -2.08 24.33 -22.03
C ARG A 226 -2.62 25.02 -23.28
N SER A 227 -2.24 26.27 -23.44
CA SER A 227 -2.61 27.07 -24.60
C SER A 227 -2.14 26.38 -25.87
N CYS A 228 -3.04 26.19 -26.83
CA CYS A 228 -2.65 25.73 -28.16
C CYS A 228 -1.73 26.76 -28.82
N LYS A 229 -0.61 26.31 -29.39
CA LYS A 229 0.38 27.20 -30.04
C LYS A 229 -0.21 27.97 -31.21
N VAL A 230 -0.91 27.31 -32.14
CA VAL A 230 -1.55 27.98 -33.29
C VAL A 230 -2.62 28.96 -32.85
N CYS A 231 -3.45 28.61 -31.86
CA CYS A 231 -4.45 29.53 -31.30
C CYS A 231 -3.80 30.75 -30.63
N ALA A 232 -2.62 30.58 -30.03
CA ALA A 232 -1.86 31.66 -29.41
C ALA A 232 -1.16 32.55 -30.44
N LEU A 233 -0.72 31.99 -31.56
CA LEU A 233 -0.12 32.74 -32.67
C LEU A 233 -1.18 33.55 -33.43
N LEU A 234 -2.27 32.90 -33.82
CA LEU A 234 -3.31 33.49 -34.67
C LEU A 234 -4.29 34.41 -33.92
N ARG A 235 -4.20 34.54 -32.59
CA ARG A 235 -5.13 35.40 -31.82
C ARG A 235 -5.12 36.84 -32.35
N THR A 236 -6.32 37.38 -32.58
CA THR A 236 -6.54 38.76 -33.01
C THR A 236 -6.34 39.73 -31.84
N ASP A 237 -6.90 39.38 -30.67
CA ASP A 237 -6.74 40.12 -29.42
C ASP A 237 -5.67 39.48 -28.53
N ARG A 238 -4.63 40.26 -28.20
CA ARG A 238 -3.52 39.83 -27.34
C ARG A 238 -3.90 39.73 -25.85
N LYS A 239 -4.93 40.45 -25.41
CA LYS A 239 -5.43 40.42 -24.02
C LYS A 239 -6.30 39.19 -23.76
N LYS A 240 -6.86 38.57 -24.81
CA LYS A 240 -7.64 37.32 -24.70
C LYS A 240 -6.73 36.09 -24.58
N LYS A 241 -7.12 35.17 -23.70
CA LYS A 241 -6.45 33.86 -23.54
C LYS A 241 -6.68 33.03 -24.80
N SER A 242 -5.63 32.36 -25.27
CA SER A 242 -5.76 31.42 -26.38
C SER A 242 -6.49 30.16 -25.93
N TYR A 243 -7.09 29.46 -26.90
CA TYR A 243 -7.80 28.23 -26.62
C TYR A 243 -6.88 27.17 -26.03
N ALA A 244 -7.36 26.53 -24.97
CA ALA A 244 -6.70 25.40 -24.34
C ALA A 244 -6.90 24.11 -25.16
N THR A 245 -5.93 23.21 -25.06
CA THR A 245 -6.01 21.87 -25.64
C THR A 245 -5.43 20.84 -24.68
N THR A 246 -5.93 19.62 -24.78
CA THR A 246 -5.38 18.41 -24.13
C THR A 246 -4.56 17.56 -25.11
N PHE A 247 -4.58 17.89 -26.40
CA PHE A 247 -3.83 17.21 -27.45
C PHE A 247 -2.45 17.86 -27.62
N PHE A 248 -1.43 17.04 -27.85
CA PHE A 248 -0.07 17.48 -28.17
C PHE A 248 0.52 16.63 -29.28
N CYS A 249 1.43 17.20 -30.07
CA CYS A 249 2.16 16.49 -31.10
C CYS A 249 3.47 15.97 -30.52
N GLU A 250 3.64 14.64 -30.48
CA GLU A 250 4.85 13.99 -29.97
C GLU A 250 6.08 14.34 -30.81
N ARG A 251 5.95 14.33 -32.15
CA ARG A 251 7.05 14.66 -33.08
C ARG A 251 7.57 16.09 -32.95
N CYS A 252 6.73 17.04 -32.54
CA CYS A 252 7.11 18.43 -32.34
C CYS A 252 7.43 18.78 -30.88
N SER A 253 7.38 17.80 -29.97
CA SER A 253 7.72 17.99 -28.56
C SER A 253 9.23 17.77 -28.37
N ILE A 254 9.87 18.61 -27.55
CA ILE A 254 11.31 18.54 -27.27
C ILE A 254 11.47 18.26 -25.78
N ASP A 255 12.09 17.15 -25.43
CA ASP A 255 12.25 16.67 -24.04
C ASP A 255 10.90 16.68 -23.27
N ASP A 256 10.86 17.31 -22.10
CA ASP A 256 9.65 17.49 -21.30
C ASP A 256 8.73 18.63 -21.81
N ALA A 257 9.16 19.40 -22.82
CA ALA A 257 8.41 20.52 -23.39
C ALA A 257 7.45 20.05 -24.50
N LYS A 258 6.24 19.65 -24.10
CA LYS A 258 5.18 19.20 -25.02
C LYS A 258 4.67 20.30 -25.95
N CYS A 259 4.48 19.97 -27.24
CA CYS A 259 3.90 20.85 -28.26
C CYS A 259 2.37 20.72 -28.33
N TRP A 260 1.66 21.63 -27.67
CA TRP A 260 0.20 21.57 -27.54
C TRP A 260 -0.52 22.15 -28.76
N LEU A 261 -1.29 21.31 -29.45
CA LEU A 261 -2.04 21.66 -30.66
C LEU A 261 -3.50 21.22 -30.51
N CYS A 262 -4.43 22.00 -31.06
CA CYS A 262 -5.85 21.65 -31.03
C CYS A 262 -6.19 20.81 -32.27
N ASN A 263 -6.86 19.67 -32.11
CA ASN A 263 -7.37 18.92 -33.27
C ASN A 263 -8.83 19.30 -33.56
N LYS A 264 -9.09 20.60 -33.67
CA LYS A 264 -10.41 21.15 -34.01
C LYS A 264 -10.22 22.29 -35.00
N ILE A 265 -11.08 22.34 -36.02
CA ILE A 265 -11.22 23.51 -36.88
C ILE A 265 -11.76 24.63 -36.00
N ARG A 266 -10.96 25.67 -35.80
CA ARG A 266 -11.38 26.82 -34.99
C ARG A 266 -11.54 28.08 -35.83
N ARG A 267 -10.91 28.10 -37.01
CA ARG A 267 -10.74 29.24 -37.90
C ARG A 267 -10.41 28.76 -39.30
N GLU A 268 -10.69 29.60 -40.28
CA GLU A 268 -10.11 29.47 -41.61
C GLU A 268 -8.70 30.06 -41.63
N TYR A 269 -7.80 29.41 -42.36
CA TYR A 269 -6.44 29.86 -42.58
C TYR A 269 -6.15 29.78 -44.08
N LYS A 270 -5.74 30.91 -44.69
CA LYS A 270 -5.63 31.06 -46.15
C LYS A 270 -6.91 30.67 -46.91
N GLY A 271 -8.08 31.00 -46.37
CA GLY A 271 -9.39 30.70 -46.99
C GLY A 271 -9.84 29.24 -46.89
N VAL A 272 -9.10 28.37 -46.18
CA VAL A 272 -9.46 26.96 -45.99
C VAL A 272 -9.69 26.66 -44.51
N ALA A 273 -10.75 25.92 -44.23
CA ALA A 273 -11.06 25.41 -42.89
C ALA A 273 -10.07 24.29 -42.51
N LYS A 274 -9.10 24.61 -41.64
CA LYS A 274 -8.09 23.66 -41.16
C LYS A 274 -8.05 23.59 -39.64
N THR A 275 -7.64 22.45 -39.11
CA THR A 275 -7.36 22.26 -37.68
C THR A 275 -6.07 22.97 -37.27
N CYS A 276 -5.91 23.25 -35.97
CA CYS A 276 -4.62 23.76 -35.48
C CYS A 276 -3.45 22.78 -35.70
N PHE A 277 -3.73 21.50 -35.89
CA PHE A 277 -2.71 20.49 -36.15
C PHE A 277 -2.20 20.62 -37.59
N GLU A 278 -3.10 20.66 -38.57
CA GLU A 278 -2.79 20.84 -39.99
C GLU A 278 -2.08 22.17 -40.24
N ILE A 279 -2.57 23.29 -39.68
CA ILE A 279 -1.90 24.59 -39.82
C ILE A 279 -0.45 24.55 -39.26
N TRP A 280 -0.22 23.83 -38.16
CA TRP A 280 1.11 23.73 -37.57
C TRP A 280 2.08 22.91 -38.43
N HIS A 281 1.58 21.86 -39.09
CA HIS A 281 2.41 20.93 -39.85
C HIS A 281 2.55 21.34 -41.32
N ASP A 282 1.46 21.68 -41.98
CA ASP A 282 1.42 21.90 -43.43
C ASP A 282 1.79 23.34 -43.78
N ASP A 283 1.40 24.31 -42.94
CA ASP A 283 1.55 25.74 -43.23
C ASP A 283 2.70 26.41 -42.47
N PHE A 284 3.08 25.89 -41.30
CA PHE A 284 4.18 26.43 -40.47
C PHE A 284 5.42 25.52 -40.43
N ASP A 285 5.42 24.41 -41.19
CA ASP A 285 6.51 23.43 -41.26
C ASP A 285 7.02 23.02 -39.87
N ALA A 286 6.11 22.51 -39.03
CA ALA A 286 6.38 22.13 -37.64
C ALA A 286 6.96 23.26 -36.75
N GLY A 287 6.80 24.52 -37.17
CA GLY A 287 7.28 25.71 -36.49
C GLY A 287 8.53 26.35 -37.09
N GLN A 288 9.04 25.85 -38.22
CA GLN A 288 10.21 26.39 -38.91
C GLN A 288 9.87 27.60 -39.80
N THR A 289 8.69 27.60 -40.43
CA THR A 289 8.28 28.62 -41.42
C THR A 289 7.11 29.47 -40.93
N ILE A 290 7.14 29.88 -39.66
CA ILE A 290 6.09 30.74 -39.11
C ILE A 290 6.22 32.16 -39.70
N PRO A 291 5.14 32.73 -40.25
CA PRO A 291 5.15 34.10 -40.77
C PRO A 291 5.69 35.13 -39.77
N ALA A 292 6.57 36.03 -40.23
CA ALA A 292 7.29 36.97 -39.38
C ALA A 292 6.37 37.89 -38.55
N ASN A 293 5.17 38.18 -39.05
CA ASN A 293 4.11 38.93 -38.35
C ASN A 293 3.50 38.18 -37.14
N LEU A 294 3.71 36.86 -37.05
CA LEU A 294 3.21 35.99 -35.97
C LEU A 294 4.31 35.54 -35.01
N GLY A 295 5.56 35.40 -35.46
CA GLY A 295 6.67 34.79 -34.72
C GLY A 295 7.03 35.44 -33.37
N LYS A 296 6.71 36.72 -33.17
CA LYS A 296 6.98 37.45 -31.90
C LYS A 296 5.89 37.27 -30.83
N ARG A 297 4.80 36.52 -31.11
CA ARG A 297 3.60 36.48 -30.24
C ARG A 297 3.63 35.38 -29.17
N VAL A 298 4.53 34.40 -29.29
CA VAL A 298 4.67 33.25 -28.39
C VAL A 298 6.15 32.86 -28.35
N VAL A 299 6.69 32.55 -27.17
CA VAL A 299 8.04 31.96 -27.05
C VAL A 299 8.00 30.55 -27.61
N LEU A 300 8.69 30.32 -28.72
CA LEU A 300 8.85 29.02 -29.33
C LEU A 300 10.27 28.53 -29.08
N ARG A 301 10.41 27.38 -28.40
CA ARG A 301 11.66 26.64 -28.43
C ARG A 301 11.75 26.02 -29.83
N ARG A 302 12.72 26.48 -30.63
CA ARG A 302 12.95 25.96 -31.99
C ARG A 302 13.25 24.46 -31.90
N PRO A 303 12.71 23.62 -32.81
CA PRO A 303 13.16 22.24 -32.94
C PRO A 303 14.67 22.22 -33.18
N GLY A 304 15.42 21.53 -32.32
CA GLY A 304 16.80 21.20 -32.59
C GLY A 304 16.84 20.15 -33.70
N GLN A 305 17.37 20.55 -34.85
CA GLN A 305 17.64 19.78 -36.07
C GLN A 305 16.44 19.15 -36.80
N GLU A 306 16.65 18.97 -38.10
CA GLU A 306 15.74 18.37 -39.08
C GLU A 306 15.12 17.08 -38.56
N ALA A 307 13.95 16.71 -39.08
CA ALA A 307 13.21 15.50 -38.73
C ALA A 307 14.01 14.21 -39.06
N GLY A 308 15.06 13.96 -38.28
CA GLY A 308 15.93 12.81 -38.35
C GLY A 308 15.32 11.65 -37.57
N LYS A 309 15.65 10.44 -38.04
CA LYS A 309 15.08 9.16 -37.61
C LYS A 309 14.81 9.10 -36.11
N ARG A 310 13.55 8.80 -35.80
CA ARG A 310 13.02 8.41 -34.49
C ARG A 310 14.04 7.59 -33.69
N LYS A 311 14.47 8.09 -32.52
CA LYS A 311 15.13 7.23 -31.53
C LYS A 311 14.09 6.24 -31.00
N LYS A 312 14.37 4.94 -31.18
CA LYS A 312 13.49 3.85 -30.77
C LYS A 312 13.19 3.94 -29.28
N THR A 313 11.94 3.73 -28.91
CA THR A 313 11.54 3.66 -27.50
C THR A 313 12.12 2.40 -26.86
N ARG A 314 12.31 2.39 -25.52
CA ARG A 314 12.79 1.20 -24.78
C ARG A 314 11.97 -0.07 -25.08
N ARG A 315 10.69 0.09 -25.40
CA ARG A 315 9.77 -0.99 -25.77
C ARG A 315 10.04 -1.56 -27.15
N GLU A 316 10.56 -0.77 -28.08
CA GLU A 316 10.91 -1.18 -29.44
C GLU A 316 12.34 -1.72 -29.57
N LEU A 317 13.21 -1.40 -28.61
CA LEU A 317 14.51 -2.06 -28.47
C LEU A 317 14.36 -3.47 -27.88
N GLN A 318 13.36 -3.70 -27.02
CA GLN A 318 13.07 -5.02 -26.46
C GLN A 318 12.41 -5.96 -27.48
N LEU A 319 11.50 -5.45 -28.31
CA LEU A 319 10.83 -6.26 -29.35
C LEU A 319 11.75 -6.74 -30.48
N ARG A 320 12.99 -6.25 -30.57
CA ARG A 320 13.98 -6.66 -31.58
C ARG A 320 15.08 -7.56 -31.04
N GLY A 321 15.16 -7.71 -29.71
CA GLY A 321 16.05 -8.69 -29.09
C GLY A 321 15.49 -10.10 -29.15
N ASP A 322 14.16 -10.23 -29.15
CA ASP A 322 13.47 -11.52 -29.17
C ASP A 322 13.28 -12.10 -30.59
N GLU A 323 13.66 -11.38 -31.65
CA GLU A 323 13.60 -11.86 -33.06
C GLU A 323 14.98 -12.23 -33.62
N ALA A 324 16.06 -12.12 -32.84
CA ALA A 324 17.43 -12.32 -33.33
C ALA A 324 18.11 -13.61 -32.80
N ASP A 325 17.46 -14.35 -31.89
CA ASP A 325 18.05 -15.54 -31.25
C ASP A 325 17.45 -16.88 -31.72
N ASP A 326 16.54 -16.90 -32.72
CA ASP A 326 15.93 -18.13 -33.26
C ASP A 326 16.34 -18.48 -34.72
N GLU A 327 17.42 -17.88 -35.26
CA GLU A 327 18.08 -18.32 -36.50
C GLU A 327 19.61 -18.36 -36.35
N ALA A 328 20.11 -19.24 -35.48
CA ALA A 328 21.44 -19.87 -35.58
C ALA A 328 21.63 -20.86 -34.42
N GLU A 329 21.20 -22.11 -34.58
CA GLU A 329 22.03 -23.33 -34.57
C GLU A 329 21.14 -24.58 -34.66
#